data_AF-L7ED74-F1
#
_entry.id   AF-L7ED74-F1
#
_cell.length_a   1.000
_cell.length_b   1.000
_cell.length_c   1.000
_cell.angle_alpha   90.00
_cell.angle_beta   90.00
_cell.angle_gamma   90.00
#
_symmetry.space_group_name_H-M   'P 1'
#
loop_
_entity.id
_entity.type
_entity.pdbx_description
1 polymer ?
#
loop_
_entity_poly.entity_id
_entity_poly.type
_entity_poly.pdbx_seq_one_letter_code
_entity_poly.pdbx_strand_id
1 'polypeptide(L)' 'MLKAHHIPSRVIAIGPGIYCGQGHQSALQVRPQDRWTALLLLSPLEESR' A
#
# COMPACT_ATOMS: atom_id res chain seq x y z
N MET A 1 -7.57 7.23 0.44
CA MET A 1 -8.46 6.09 0.12
C MET A 1 -8.69 5.18 1.32
N LEU A 2 -7.70 4.47 1.87
CA LEU A 2 -7.89 3.53 3.01
C LEU A 2 -8.53 4.15 4.27
N LYS A 3 -8.11 5.36 4.65
CA LYS A 3 -8.69 6.10 5.77
C LYS A 3 -10.20 6.34 5.62
N ALA A 4 -10.69 6.53 4.39
CA ALA A 4 -12.11 6.75 4.13
C ALA A 4 -12.95 5.48 4.37
N HIS A 5 -12.32 4.30 4.30
CA HIS A 5 -12.94 3.00 4.60
C HIS A 5 -12.67 2.53 6.03
N HIS A 6 -12.21 3.42 6.92
CA HIS A 6 -11.85 3.11 8.31
C HIS A 6 -10.79 1.99 8.45
N ILE A 7 -9.95 1.78 7.43
CA ILE A 7 -8.87 0.80 7.47
C ILE A 7 -7.64 1.45 8.11
N PRO A 8 -7.18 0.99 9.29
CA PRO A 8 -5.97 1.52 9.91
C PRO A 8 -4.75 1.10 9.10
N SER A 9 -4.00 2.08 8.62
CA SER A 9 -2.82 1.87 7.80
C SER A 9 -1.67 2.77 8.23
N ARG A 10 -0.43 2.29 8.13
CA ARG A 10 0.76 3.11 8.31
C ARG A 10 1.76 2.83 7.19
N VAL A 11 2.50 3.86 6.78
CA VAL A 11 3.64 3.71 5.88
C VAL A 11 4.89 3.49 6.73
N ILE A 12 5.66 2.46 6.41
CA ILE A 12 6.93 2.15 7.07
C ILE A 12 8.06 2.24 6.06
N ALA A 13 9.20 2.80 6.46
CA ALA A 13 10.42 2.70 5.69
C ALA A 13 10.93 1.25 5.78
N ILE A 14 11.16 0.63 4.62
CA ILE A 14 11.75 -0.73 4.55
C ILE A 14 13.24 -0.70 4.22
N GLY A 15 13.82 0.51 4.17
CA GLY A 15 15.25 0.75 3.97
C GLY A 15 15.59 1.22 2.57
N PRO A 16 16.89 1.27 2.23
CA PRO A 16 17.34 1.71 0.92
C PRO A 16 16.89 0.73 -0.16
N GLY A 17 16.37 1.25 -1.27
CA GLY A 17 16.01 0.43 -2.42
C GLY A 17 17.24 -0.14 -3.12
N ILE A 18 17.17 -1.41 -3.52
CA ILE A 18 18.27 -2.14 -4.19
C ILE A 18 18.53 -1.63 -5.63
N TYR A 19 17.75 -0.68 -6.13
CA TYR A 19 17.94 -0.12 -7.47
C TYR A 19 18.61 1.27 -7.45
N CYS A 20 19.84 1.32 -7.94
CA CYS A 20 20.61 2.51 -8.33
C CYS A 20 20.56 3.74 -7.40
N GLY A 21 20.61 3.51 -6.09
CA GLY A 21 21.10 4.51 -5.13
C GLY A 21 20.23 5.76 -4.92
N GLN A 22 19.02 5.83 -5.47
CA GLN A 22 18.09 6.95 -5.26
C GLN A 22 16.66 6.44 -5.07
N GLY A 23 16.28 6.24 -3.80
CA GLY A 23 14.92 5.87 -3.41
C GLY A 23 14.89 5.19 -2.05
N HIS A 24 14.19 5.79 -1.09
CA HIS A 24 13.85 5.12 0.17
C HIS A 24 12.63 4.26 -0.10
N GLN A 25 12.78 2.93 -0.03
CA GLN A 25 11.65 2.04 -0.21
C GLN A 25 10.75 2.15 1.03
N SER A 26 9.45 2.20 0.76
CA SER A 26 8.42 2.23 1.79
C SER A 26 7.40 1.13 1.55
N ALA A 27 6.91 0.53 2.62
CA ALA A 27 5.81 -0.42 2.58
C ALA A 27 4.57 0.15 3.28
N LEU A 28 3.41 -0.24 2.80
CA LEU A 28 2.15 0.02 3.47
C LEU A 28 1.81 -1.16 4.38
N GLN A 29 1.70 -0.90 5.68
CA GLN A 29 1.27 -1.87 6.66
C GLN A 29 -0.20 -1.64 7.03
N VAL A 30 -0.99 -2.71 7.03
CA VAL A 30 -2.37 -2.78 7.50
C VAL A 30 -2.53 -3.94 8.48
N ARG A 31 -3.68 -4.05 9.14
CA ARG A 31 -3.98 -5.23 9.96
C ARG A 31 -4.17 -6.45 9.05
N PRO A 32 -3.84 -7.68 9.50
CA PRO A 32 -4.01 -8.89 8.69
C PRO A 32 -5.44 -9.07 8.15
N GLN A 33 -6.46 -8.74 8.96
CA GLN A 33 -7.86 -8.83 8.53
C GLN A 33 -8.23 -7.87 7.40
N ASP A 34 -7.55 -6.73 7.27
CA ASP A 34 -7.89 -5.68 6.30
C ASP A 34 -7.10 -5.84 4.98
N ARG A 35 -6.21 -6.84 4.89
CA ARG A 35 -5.27 -7.00 3.78
C ARG A 35 -5.97 -7.08 2.42
N TRP A 36 -7.02 -7.88 2.31
CA TRP A 36 -7.72 -8.08 1.04
C TRP A 36 -8.47 -6.83 0.57
N THR A 37 -9.16 -6.16 1.49
CA THR A 37 -9.84 -4.89 1.19
C THR A 37 -8.83 -3.81 0.80
N ALA A 38 -7.70 -3.72 1.49
CA ALA A 38 -6.65 -2.77 1.15
C ALA A 38 -6.08 -3.05 -0.26
N LEU A 39 -5.85 -4.32 -0.61
CA LEU A 39 -5.38 -4.70 -1.95
C LEU A 39 -6.40 -4.35 -3.05
N LEU A 40 -7.69 -4.58 -2.81
CA LEU A 40 -8.75 -4.23 -3.75
C LEU A 40 -8.88 -2.72 -3.96
N LEU A 41 -8.75 -1.94 -2.89
CA LEU A 41 -8.82 -0.47 -3.01
C LEU A 41 -7.59 0.12 -3.70
N LEU A 42 -6.44 -0.55 -3.60
CA LEU A 42 -5.19 -0.12 -4.22
C LEU A 42 -4.97 -0.70 -5.62
N SER A 43 -5.79 -1.67 -6.04
CA SER A 43 -5.72 -2.18 -7.40
C SER A 43 -6.14 -1.08 -8.38
N PRO A 44 -5.60 -1.08 -9.60
CA PRO A 44 -6.15 -0.24 -10.66
C PRO A 44 -7.65 -0.51 -10.79
N LEU A 45 -8.41 0.53 -11.13
CA LEU A 45 -9.80 0.35 -11.53
C LEU A 45 -9.80 -0.53 -12.78
N GLU A 46 -10.64 -1.55 -12.80
CA GLU A 46 -10.91 -2.28 -14.03
C GLU A 46 -11.61 -1.30 -14.98
N GLU A 47 -10.86 -0.80 -15.97
CA GLU A 47 -11.42 0.00 -17.06
C GLU A 47 -12.49 -0.86 -17.73
N SER A 48 -13.73 -0.37 -17.70
CA SER A 48 -14.86 -1.02 -18.38
C SER A 48 -14.59 -0.96 -19.88
N ARG A 49 -14.19 -2.09 -20.44
CA ARG A 49 -14.00 -2.25 -21.88
C ARG A 49 -15.34 -2.28 -22.63
#